data_AF-A0A2E0QYQ0-F1
#
_entry.id   AF-A0A2E0QYQ0-F1
#
_cell.length_a   1.000
_cell.length_b   1.000
_cell.length_c   1.000
_cell.angle_alpha   90.00
_cell.angle_beta   90.00
_cell.angle_gamma   90.00
#
_symmetry.space_group_name_H-M   'P 1'
#
loop_
_entity.id
_entity.type
_entity.pdbx_description
1 polymer ?
#
loop_
_entity_poly.entity_id
_entity_poly.type
_entity_poly.pdbx_seq_one_letter_code
_entity_poly.pdbx_strand_id
1 'polypeptide(L)'
;MKLRRILVVCGLIILGIVLAFGFLEILEKRLQDGDIYPHYSSLRSDPLGTSALYESLEGVEGLSVRRNIKHLNQLGYLDSETCLLLVGYPRDEFPEIRAPKDSPVMKAVREGGRLVIAMNPRLVGRSFRPVRSQEEDDWFERRRKLRERKIREEQGAGEDSEDKSSTEVEEDQDDSELDEEEEEFEEAMSEALGPRLTAKLGFDIQDEVEEERPDSGWEVTPGESISTETLPKELPLWYSPYRFETSAKPWRTVLEVDEKPVVIERPFGKGAIVVASDSFFLSNEALHFGAEPGFLLWLLGGKTEIVFDETIHGTQETGGAMKLIRRYRLHGFLFGLMAFVALWAWRSASPLSPGSEALERGLIDGRGVVAGEDTGDGFINLLRRSVTSKALLRQCLSTWKTSTHTSLTGDQEKKIGEISTRHDSDPKKFGVVEAYRQVCETLRKR
;
A
#
# COMPACT_ATOMS: atom_id res chain seq x y z
N MET A 1 9.05 35.59 -20.80
CA MET A 1 9.17 34.11 -20.88
C MET A 1 9.49 33.42 -19.54
N LYS A 2 10.41 33.91 -18.71
CA LYS A 2 10.75 33.29 -17.41
C LYS A 2 9.53 33.11 -16.48
N LEU A 3 8.65 34.11 -16.39
CA LEU A 3 7.46 34.05 -15.54
C LEU A 3 6.45 32.97 -15.96
N ARG A 4 6.25 32.74 -17.27
CA ARG A 4 5.36 31.68 -17.78
C ARG A 4 5.92 30.28 -17.50
N ARG A 5 7.24 30.09 -17.60
CA ARG A 5 7.89 28.83 -17.20
C ARG A 5 7.78 28.60 -15.69
N ILE A 6 8.00 29.63 -14.88
CA ILE A 6 7.84 29.55 -13.43
C ILE A 6 6.38 29.19 -13.07
N LEU A 7 5.40 29.86 -13.69
CA LEU A 7 3.97 29.57 -13.44
C LEU A 7 3.57 28.15 -13.82
N VAL A 8 4.09 27.61 -14.92
CA VAL A 8 3.80 26.21 -15.33
C VAL A 8 4.46 25.20 -14.41
N VAL A 9 5.71 25.44 -13.98
CA VAL A 9 6.40 24.59 -13.00
C VAL A 9 5.69 24.62 -11.66
N CYS A 10 5.32 25.81 -11.17
CA CYS A 10 4.54 25.96 -9.95
C CYS A 10 3.17 25.26 -10.09
N GLY A 11 2.51 25.36 -11.25
CA GLY A 11 1.25 24.67 -11.51
C GLY A 11 1.38 23.13 -11.45
N LEU A 12 2.45 22.57 -12.00
CA LEU A 12 2.73 21.13 -11.91
C LEU A 12 3.07 20.68 -10.49
N ILE A 13 3.83 21.48 -9.74
CA ILE A 13 4.13 21.21 -8.33
C ILE A 13 2.84 21.24 -7.50
N ILE A 14 1.99 22.25 -7.69
CA ILE A 14 0.71 22.35 -6.99
C ILE A 14 -0.19 21.16 -7.34
N LEU A 15 -0.29 20.78 -8.61
CA LEU A 15 -1.06 19.61 -9.02
C LEU A 15 -0.53 18.32 -8.38
N GLY A 16 0.80 18.15 -8.31
CA GLY A 16 1.44 17.04 -7.64
C GLY A 16 1.13 17.01 -6.14
N ILE A 17 1.15 18.16 -5.46
CA ILE A 17 0.80 18.29 -4.05
C ILE A 17 -0.67 17.97 -3.82
N VAL A 18 -1.59 18.47 -4.66
CA VAL A 18 -3.03 18.20 -4.54
C VAL A 18 -3.32 16.70 -4.74
N LEU A 19 -2.68 16.06 -5.72
CA LEU A 19 -2.82 14.62 -5.94
C LEU A 19 -2.23 13.80 -4.78
N ALA A 20 -1.07 14.18 -4.26
CA ALA A 20 -0.46 13.53 -3.10
C ALA A 20 -1.33 13.70 -1.85
N PHE A 21 -1.88 14.90 -1.63
CA PHE A 21 -2.78 15.18 -0.50
C PHE A 21 -4.09 14.40 -0.63
N GLY A 22 -4.73 14.40 -1.80
CA GLY A 22 -5.94 13.60 -2.03
C GLY A 22 -5.70 12.10 -1.88
N PHE A 23 -4.53 11.60 -2.30
CA PHE A 23 -4.13 10.22 -2.07
C PHE A 23 -3.94 9.91 -0.59
N LEU A 24 -3.26 10.79 0.16
CA LEU A 24 -3.08 10.65 1.61
C LEU A 24 -4.41 10.71 2.36
N GLU A 25 -5.33 11.60 1.98
CA GLU A 25 -6.65 11.73 2.60
C GLU A 25 -7.52 10.48 2.36
N ILE A 26 -7.49 9.91 1.15
CA ILE A 26 -8.17 8.64 0.85
C ILE A 26 -7.55 7.50 1.66
N LEU A 27 -6.22 7.48 1.80
CA LEU A 27 -5.52 6.48 2.58
C LEU A 27 -5.87 6.60 4.06
N GLU A 28 -5.91 7.81 4.60
CA GLU A 28 -6.28 8.10 6.00
C GLU A 28 -7.72 7.72 6.31
N LYS A 29 -8.69 8.08 5.44
CA LYS A 29 -10.08 7.66 5.60
C LYS A 29 -10.24 6.14 5.55
N ARG A 30 -9.55 5.47 4.61
CA ARG A 30 -9.58 4.00 4.52
C ARG A 30 -8.87 3.31 5.70
N LEU A 31 -7.87 3.95 6.31
CA LEU A 31 -7.23 3.48 7.53
C LEU A 31 -8.15 3.63 8.75
N GLN A 32 -8.93 4.73 8.82
CA GLN A 32 -9.89 4.97 9.90
C GLN A 32 -11.10 4.04 9.85
N ASP A 33 -11.60 3.70 8.66
CA ASP A 33 -12.75 2.81 8.49
C ASP A 33 -12.47 1.33 8.80
N GLY A 34 -11.22 0.94 9.14
CA GLY A 34 -10.88 -0.42 9.56
C GLY A 34 -10.93 -1.51 8.46
N ASP A 35 -11.47 -1.19 7.28
CA ASP A 35 -11.65 -2.09 6.12
C ASP A 35 -10.36 -2.67 5.52
N ILE A 36 -9.18 -2.17 5.92
CA ILE A 36 -7.87 -2.63 5.43
C ILE A 36 -7.40 -3.90 6.17
N TYR A 37 -7.81 -4.08 7.42
CA TYR A 37 -7.39 -5.19 8.25
C TYR A 37 -8.59 -6.10 8.53
N PRO A 38 -8.42 -7.42 8.60
CA PRO A 38 -9.53 -8.30 8.92
C PRO A 38 -10.01 -8.10 10.37
N HIS A 39 -11.21 -8.62 10.64
CA HIS A 39 -11.72 -8.72 12.00
C HIS A 39 -10.72 -9.44 12.90
N TYR A 40 -10.64 -8.96 14.12
CA TYR A 40 -9.75 -9.38 15.19
C TYR A 40 -8.24 -9.09 15.01
N SER A 41 -7.85 -8.38 13.95
CA SER A 41 -6.48 -7.86 13.85
C SER A 41 -6.20 -6.82 14.94
N SER A 42 -5.00 -6.88 15.53
CA SER A 42 -4.55 -5.88 16.51
C SER A 42 -4.18 -4.54 15.85
N LEU A 43 -4.13 -4.50 14.52
CA LEU A 43 -3.95 -3.28 13.72
C LEU A 43 -5.28 -2.56 13.42
N ARG A 44 -6.41 -3.17 13.77
CA ARG A 44 -7.76 -2.65 13.53
C ARG A 44 -8.30 -1.98 14.79
N SER A 45 -8.69 -0.71 14.67
CA SER A 45 -9.17 0.12 15.81
C SER A 45 -10.68 0.22 15.96
N ASP A 46 -11.45 -0.32 15.02
CA ASP A 46 -12.91 -0.33 15.11
C ASP A 46 -13.40 -1.43 16.09
N PRO A 47 -14.72 -1.53 16.37
CA PRO A 47 -15.25 -2.51 17.34
C PRO A 47 -14.85 -3.97 17.05
N LEU A 48 -14.64 -4.30 15.76
CA LEU A 48 -14.33 -5.66 15.32
C LEU A 48 -12.83 -6.00 15.41
N GLY A 49 -11.96 -5.05 15.75
CA GLY A 49 -10.53 -5.24 15.93
C GLY A 49 -10.11 -5.66 17.34
N THR A 50 -8.79 -5.77 17.59
CA THR A 50 -8.21 -6.06 18.91
C THR A 50 -7.15 -5.06 19.35
N SER A 51 -7.08 -3.87 18.72
CA SER A 51 -6.09 -2.85 19.06
C SER A 51 -6.17 -2.38 20.51
N ALA A 52 -7.37 -2.31 21.09
CA ALA A 52 -7.56 -1.89 22.48
C ALA A 52 -6.90 -2.88 23.44
N LEU A 53 -6.99 -4.19 23.18
CA LEU A 53 -6.28 -5.20 23.95
C LEU A 53 -4.76 -5.02 23.83
N TYR A 54 -4.28 -4.88 22.60
CA TYR A 54 -2.86 -4.70 22.31
C TYR A 54 -2.30 -3.48 23.06
N GLU A 55 -2.93 -2.32 22.90
CA GLU A 55 -2.48 -1.05 23.51
C GLU A 55 -2.59 -1.10 25.04
N SER A 56 -3.61 -1.76 25.57
CA SER A 56 -3.75 -1.96 27.02
C SER A 56 -2.61 -2.82 27.58
N LEU A 57 -2.22 -3.90 26.89
CA LEU A 57 -1.10 -4.74 27.32
C LEU A 57 0.25 -4.05 27.15
N GLU A 58 0.43 -3.25 26.09
CA GLU A 58 1.64 -2.47 25.85
C GLU A 58 1.88 -1.41 26.94
N GLY A 59 0.81 -0.90 27.55
CA GLY A 59 0.87 0.02 28.68
C GLY A 59 1.19 -0.61 30.04
N VAL A 60 1.22 -1.95 30.15
CA VAL A 60 1.46 -2.67 31.42
C VAL A 60 2.96 -2.82 31.67
N GLU A 61 3.42 -2.31 32.82
CA GLU A 61 4.83 -2.42 33.21
C GLU A 61 5.26 -3.88 33.40
N GLY A 62 6.38 -4.26 32.78
CA GLY A 62 6.91 -5.63 32.85
C GLY A 62 6.42 -6.58 31.74
N LEU A 63 5.52 -6.14 30.86
CA LEU A 63 5.18 -6.86 29.63
C LEU A 63 5.90 -6.28 28.42
N SER A 64 6.40 -7.16 27.55
CA SER A 64 6.81 -6.82 26.19
C SER A 64 5.75 -7.31 25.22
N VAL A 65 5.08 -6.39 24.53
CA VAL A 65 4.04 -6.72 23.56
C VAL A 65 4.53 -6.38 22.17
N ARG A 66 4.33 -7.29 21.21
CA ARG A 66 4.70 -7.07 19.81
C ARG A 66 3.71 -7.70 18.83
N ARG A 67 3.64 -7.12 17.64
CA ARG A 67 2.93 -7.70 16.50
C ARG A 67 3.91 -8.49 15.64
N ASN A 68 3.53 -9.71 15.27
CA ASN A 68 4.28 -10.53 14.34
C ASN A 68 3.68 -10.49 12.94
N ILE A 69 4.48 -10.04 11.97
CA ILE A 69 4.12 -10.00 10.54
C ILE A 69 5.02 -10.91 9.68
N LYS A 70 5.84 -11.75 10.34
CA LYS A 70 6.77 -12.70 9.71
C LYS A 70 6.23 -14.11 9.88
N HIS A 71 6.43 -14.95 8.87
CA HIS A 71 5.92 -16.32 8.89
C HIS A 71 6.33 -17.08 10.17
N LEU A 72 5.38 -17.79 10.82
CA LEU A 72 5.59 -18.46 12.11
C LEU A 72 6.78 -19.44 12.12
N ASN A 73 7.04 -20.11 10.99
CA ASN A 73 8.19 -21.03 10.84
C ASN A 73 9.55 -20.33 10.73
N GLN A 74 9.59 -19.00 10.63
CA GLN A 74 10.83 -18.20 10.53
C GLN A 74 11.13 -17.42 11.82
N LEU A 75 10.34 -17.62 12.88
CA LEU A 75 10.52 -16.91 14.14
C LEU A 75 11.68 -17.51 14.93
N GLY A 76 12.70 -16.69 15.20
CA GLY A 76 13.86 -17.06 16.01
C GLY A 76 13.86 -16.49 17.44
N TYR A 77 12.84 -15.71 17.80
CA TYR A 77 12.77 -14.99 19.08
C TYR A 77 11.77 -15.59 20.08
N LEU A 78 11.06 -16.67 19.72
CA LEU A 78 10.11 -17.32 20.62
C LEU A 78 10.86 -18.11 21.70
N ASP A 79 10.46 -17.96 22.95
CA ASP A 79 11.09 -18.59 24.11
C ASP A 79 10.04 -19.12 25.13
N SER A 80 10.50 -19.52 26.33
CA SER A 80 9.63 -20.03 27.39
C SER A 80 8.73 -18.98 28.05
N GLU A 81 9.07 -17.70 27.92
CA GLU A 81 8.32 -16.58 28.48
C GLU A 81 7.35 -15.96 27.47
N THR A 82 7.26 -16.56 26.28
CA THR A 82 6.41 -16.10 25.20
C THR A 82 4.99 -16.66 25.29
N CYS A 83 3.98 -15.79 25.20
CA CYS A 83 2.60 -16.11 24.85
C CYS A 83 2.34 -15.68 23.41
N LEU A 84 2.09 -16.65 22.52
CA LEU A 84 1.70 -16.39 21.13
C LEU A 84 0.17 -16.42 21.02
N LEU A 85 -0.41 -15.31 20.57
CA LEU A 85 -1.84 -15.13 20.37
C LEU A 85 -2.16 -15.22 18.87
N LEU A 86 -2.91 -16.26 18.49
CA LEU A 86 -3.54 -16.39 17.18
C LEU A 86 -5.03 -16.04 17.34
N VAL A 87 -5.37 -14.77 17.19
CA VAL A 87 -6.74 -14.27 17.44
C VAL A 87 -7.52 -14.15 16.14
N GLY A 88 -8.76 -14.61 16.12
CA GLY A 88 -9.60 -14.52 14.94
C GLY A 88 -9.32 -15.59 13.88
N TYR A 89 -8.73 -16.73 14.27
CA TYR A 89 -8.37 -17.77 13.33
C TYR A 89 -9.62 -18.30 12.59
N PRO A 90 -9.65 -18.35 11.24
CA PRO A 90 -10.82 -18.81 10.50
C PRO A 90 -11.15 -20.28 10.80
N ARG A 91 -12.38 -20.55 11.27
CA ARG A 91 -12.83 -21.91 11.62
C ARG A 91 -12.70 -22.91 10.47
N ASP A 92 -13.07 -22.51 9.25
CA ASP A 92 -13.01 -23.38 8.07
C ASP A 92 -11.58 -23.82 7.72
N GLU A 93 -10.58 -23.05 8.16
CA GLU A 93 -9.16 -23.33 7.92
C GLU A 93 -8.47 -23.95 9.13
N PHE A 94 -9.11 -23.94 10.29
CA PHE A 94 -8.52 -24.46 11.53
C PHE A 94 -8.13 -25.95 11.44
N PRO A 95 -8.96 -26.86 10.87
CA PRO A 95 -8.58 -28.25 10.66
C PRO A 95 -7.36 -28.42 9.73
N GLU A 96 -7.05 -27.39 8.94
CA GLU A 96 -5.94 -27.38 7.98
C GLU A 96 -4.64 -26.82 8.58
N ILE A 97 -4.65 -26.33 9.82
CA ILE A 97 -3.42 -25.94 10.52
C ILE A 97 -2.53 -27.18 10.64
N ARG A 98 -1.31 -27.07 10.12
CA ARG A 98 -0.29 -28.11 10.26
C ARG A 98 0.79 -27.70 11.24
N ALA A 99 1.33 -28.68 11.95
CA ALA A 99 2.33 -28.48 12.99
C ALA A 99 3.57 -29.35 12.73
N PRO A 100 4.52 -28.87 11.89
CA PRO A 100 5.78 -29.55 11.61
C PRO A 100 6.51 -29.98 12.89
N LYS A 101 7.33 -31.05 12.80
CA LYS A 101 8.15 -31.53 13.93
C LYS A 101 9.09 -30.44 14.46
N ASP A 102 9.65 -29.63 13.55
CA ASP A 102 10.60 -28.55 13.83
C ASP A 102 9.95 -27.16 13.91
N SER A 103 8.63 -27.09 14.10
CA SER A 103 7.93 -25.80 14.26
C SER A 103 8.52 -24.99 15.44
N PRO A 104 9.01 -23.75 15.21
CA PRO A 104 9.53 -22.89 16.27
C PRO A 104 8.50 -22.61 17.37
N VAL A 105 7.23 -22.47 16.97
CA VAL A 105 6.10 -22.29 17.90
C VAL A 105 5.97 -23.49 18.82
N MET A 106 5.90 -24.70 18.27
CA MET A 106 5.75 -25.91 19.08
C MET A 106 6.98 -26.19 19.96
N LYS A 107 8.17 -25.77 19.51
CA LYS A 107 9.40 -25.82 20.31
C LYS A 107 9.31 -24.87 21.51
N ALA A 108 8.94 -23.61 21.30
CA ALA A 108 8.77 -22.62 22.37
C ALA A 108 7.73 -23.07 23.41
N VAL A 109 6.57 -23.58 22.96
CA VAL A 109 5.55 -24.15 23.86
C VAL A 109 6.12 -25.30 24.69
N ARG A 110 6.88 -26.22 24.07
CA ARG A 110 7.51 -27.33 24.79
C ARG A 110 8.50 -26.85 25.86
N GLU A 111 9.20 -25.74 25.61
CA GLU A 111 10.19 -25.15 26.53
C GLU A 111 9.56 -24.35 27.67
N GLY A 112 8.29 -23.93 27.53
CA GLY A 112 7.53 -23.25 28.57
C GLY A 112 6.52 -22.23 28.07
N GLY A 113 6.58 -21.86 26.78
CA GLY A 113 5.71 -20.86 26.18
C GLY A 113 4.23 -21.25 26.19
N ARG A 114 3.36 -20.28 25.93
CA ARG A 114 1.91 -20.48 25.84
C ARG A 114 1.45 -20.18 24.42
N LEU A 115 0.67 -21.07 23.84
CA LEU A 115 0.02 -20.85 22.55
C LEU A 115 -1.48 -20.70 22.79
N VAL A 116 -2.04 -19.57 22.38
CA VAL A 116 -3.48 -19.31 22.46
C VAL A 116 -4.02 -19.19 21.04
N ILE A 117 -5.05 -19.97 20.73
CA ILE A 117 -5.75 -19.89 19.46
C ILE A 117 -7.21 -19.58 19.74
N ALA A 118 -7.65 -18.38 19.37
CA ALA A 118 -9.04 -17.96 19.44
C ALA A 118 -9.64 -17.98 18.04
N MET A 119 -10.72 -18.71 17.88
CA MET A 119 -11.35 -18.95 16.58
C MET A 119 -12.42 -17.91 16.29
N ASN A 120 -12.63 -17.59 15.02
CA ASN A 120 -13.68 -16.67 14.61
C ASN A 120 -14.87 -17.43 13.99
N PRO A 121 -16.10 -17.23 14.50
CA PRO A 121 -17.30 -17.70 13.83
C PRO A 121 -17.63 -16.84 12.59
N ARG A 122 -17.08 -17.24 11.43
CA ARG A 122 -17.48 -16.80 10.07
C ARG A 122 -17.38 -15.29 9.76
N LEU A 123 -16.63 -14.49 10.53
CA LEU A 123 -16.48 -13.04 10.25
C LEU A 123 -15.23 -12.68 9.41
N VAL A 124 -14.20 -13.53 9.29
CA VAL A 124 -13.03 -13.23 8.43
C VAL A 124 -13.33 -13.61 6.98
N GLY A 125 -13.34 -12.62 6.08
CA GLY A 125 -13.49 -12.88 4.64
C GLY A 125 -12.28 -13.63 4.06
N ARG A 126 -12.52 -14.50 3.06
CA ARG A 126 -11.48 -15.31 2.36
C ARG A 126 -10.31 -14.50 1.79
N SER A 127 -10.48 -13.18 1.62
CA SER A 127 -9.44 -12.27 1.12
C SER A 127 -8.27 -12.06 2.09
N PHE A 128 -8.43 -12.37 3.37
CA PHE A 128 -7.46 -12.12 4.44
C PHE A 128 -6.79 -13.40 4.96
N ARG A 129 -6.53 -14.35 4.05
CA ARG A 129 -5.90 -15.64 4.36
C ARG A 129 -4.42 -15.48 4.67
N PRO A 130 -3.84 -16.34 5.53
CA PRO A 130 -2.40 -16.39 5.70
C PRO A 130 -1.73 -16.64 4.36
N VAL A 131 -0.72 -15.84 4.04
CA VAL A 131 0.05 -16.02 2.80
C VAL A 131 0.90 -17.28 2.96
N ARG A 132 0.54 -18.30 2.19
CA ARG A 132 1.20 -19.60 2.11
C ARG A 132 2.32 -19.54 1.07
N SER A 133 3.26 -20.46 1.15
CA SER A 133 4.22 -20.68 0.07
C SER A 133 3.50 -21.17 -1.20
N GLN A 134 4.10 -21.00 -2.38
CA GLN A 134 3.52 -21.52 -3.64
C GLN A 134 3.29 -23.03 -3.57
N GLU A 135 4.21 -23.76 -2.94
CA GLU A 135 4.10 -25.21 -2.74
C GLU A 135 2.89 -25.54 -1.87
N GLU A 136 2.70 -24.85 -0.74
CA GLU A 136 1.52 -25.01 0.11
C GLU A 136 0.23 -24.67 -0.64
N ASP A 137 0.18 -23.55 -1.36
CA ASP A 137 -0.99 -23.16 -2.17
C ASP A 137 -1.35 -24.26 -3.20
N ASP A 138 -0.36 -24.81 -3.89
CA ASP A 138 -0.54 -25.92 -4.85
C ASP A 138 -1.10 -27.17 -4.16
N TRP A 139 -0.59 -27.52 -2.97
CA TRP A 139 -1.12 -28.64 -2.18
C TRP A 139 -2.57 -28.41 -1.77
N PHE A 140 -2.91 -27.23 -1.26
CA PHE A 140 -4.28 -26.91 -0.84
C PHE A 140 -5.26 -26.82 -2.01
N GLU A 141 -4.82 -26.33 -3.18
CA GLU A 141 -5.65 -26.31 -4.39
C GLU A 141 -5.92 -27.73 -4.90
N ARG A 142 -4.92 -28.62 -4.90
CA ARG A 142 -5.10 -30.04 -5.25
C ARG A 142 -6.08 -30.72 -4.31
N ARG A 143 -5.92 -30.53 -2.99
CA ARG A 143 -6.85 -31.08 -2.00
C ARG A 143 -8.29 -30.62 -2.23
N ARG A 144 -8.47 -29.33 -2.51
CA ARG A 144 -9.78 -28.76 -2.77
C ARG A 144 -10.42 -29.40 -3.99
N LYS A 145 -9.67 -29.61 -5.07
CA LYS A 145 -10.15 -30.31 -6.27
C LYS A 145 -10.53 -31.75 -5.95
N LEU A 146 -9.75 -32.45 -5.11
CA LEU A 146 -10.05 -33.80 -4.66
C LEU A 146 -11.39 -33.85 -3.91
N ARG A 147 -11.60 -32.96 -2.92
CA ARG A 147 -12.87 -32.86 -2.18
C ARG A 147 -14.04 -32.44 -3.06
N GLU A 148 -13.85 -31.49 -3.97
CA GLU A 148 -14.89 -31.07 -4.92
C GLU A 148 -15.27 -32.21 -5.87
N ARG A 149 -14.32 -33.09 -6.24
CA ARG A 149 -14.59 -34.31 -7.01
C ARG A 149 -15.41 -35.30 -6.20
N LYS A 150 -14.96 -35.61 -4.98
CA LYS A 150 -15.65 -36.50 -4.04
C LYS A 150 -17.09 -36.07 -3.75
N ILE A 151 -17.31 -34.81 -3.39
CA ILE A 151 -18.66 -34.26 -3.15
C ILE A 151 -19.55 -34.40 -4.39
N ARG A 152 -18.97 -34.26 -5.59
CA ARG A 152 -19.72 -34.37 -6.84
C ARG A 152 -20.07 -35.82 -7.17
N GLU A 153 -19.20 -36.77 -6.85
CA GLU A 153 -19.44 -38.20 -7.00
C GLU A 153 -20.50 -38.67 -5.97
N GLU A 154 -20.39 -38.26 -4.70
CA GLU A 154 -21.40 -38.50 -3.65
C GLU A 154 -22.78 -37.91 -4.00
N GLN A 155 -22.83 -36.68 -4.54
CA GLN A 155 -24.08 -36.04 -4.96
C GLN A 155 -24.64 -36.61 -6.27
N GLY A 156 -23.78 -37.07 -7.17
CA GLY A 156 -24.18 -37.73 -8.42
C GLY A 156 -24.76 -39.13 -8.19
N ALA A 157 -24.22 -39.86 -7.21
CA ALA A 157 -24.75 -41.16 -6.77
C ALA A 157 -26.15 -41.04 -6.13
N GLY A 158 -26.45 -39.90 -5.49
CA GLY A 158 -27.75 -39.64 -4.84
C GLY A 158 -28.93 -39.30 -5.77
N GLU A 159 -28.68 -38.88 -7.02
CA GLU A 159 -29.76 -38.55 -7.99
C GLU A 159 -30.21 -39.75 -8.85
N ASP A 160 -29.37 -40.78 -9.01
CA ASP A 160 -29.66 -41.94 -9.88
C ASP A 160 -30.15 -43.20 -9.11
N SER A 161 -30.25 -43.15 -7.77
CA SER A 161 -30.56 -44.33 -6.94
C SER A 161 -32.05 -44.67 -6.73
N GLU A 162 -33.00 -43.96 -7.37
CA GLU A 162 -34.44 -44.31 -7.26
C GLU A 162 -34.89 -45.44 -8.21
N ASP A 163 -34.05 -45.89 -9.15
CA ASP A 163 -34.48 -46.94 -10.08
C ASP A 163 -33.31 -47.80 -10.63
N LYS A 164 -32.80 -48.74 -9.81
CA LYS A 164 -32.38 -50.10 -10.23
C LYS A 164 -31.73 -50.89 -9.09
N SER A 165 -32.40 -51.97 -8.68
CA SER A 165 -31.72 -53.12 -8.09
C SER A 165 -30.81 -53.76 -9.16
N SER A 166 -29.49 -53.69 -9.00
CA SER A 166 -28.45 -54.67 -9.46
C SER A 166 -27.05 -54.09 -9.77
N THR A 167 -26.55 -53.13 -8.99
CA THR A 167 -25.14 -52.67 -9.12
C THR A 167 -24.48 -52.40 -7.75
N GLU A 168 -24.58 -53.32 -6.79
CA GLU A 168 -23.89 -53.19 -5.48
C GLU A 168 -22.38 -53.53 -5.54
N VAL A 169 -21.73 -53.54 -6.71
CA VAL A 169 -20.32 -53.98 -6.84
C VAL A 169 -19.39 -52.93 -7.46
N GLU A 170 -19.93 -51.95 -8.21
CA GLU A 170 -19.09 -50.87 -8.81
C GLU A 170 -19.11 -49.58 -7.97
N GLU A 171 -20.18 -49.32 -7.20
CA GLU A 171 -20.28 -48.12 -6.33
C GLU A 171 -19.30 -48.19 -5.13
N ASP A 172 -19.15 -49.36 -4.49
CA ASP A 172 -18.20 -49.55 -3.38
C ASP A 172 -16.73 -49.44 -3.82
N GLN A 173 -16.42 -49.69 -5.11
CA GLN A 173 -15.04 -49.59 -5.61
C GLN A 173 -14.61 -48.15 -5.85
N ASP A 174 -15.48 -47.30 -6.43
CA ASP A 174 -15.14 -45.91 -6.77
C ASP A 174 -15.00 -45.05 -5.49
N ASP A 175 -15.89 -45.23 -4.51
CA ASP A 175 -15.77 -44.57 -3.20
C ASP A 175 -14.50 -45.02 -2.45
N SER A 176 -14.13 -46.31 -2.55
CA SER A 176 -12.90 -46.82 -1.94
C SER A 176 -11.63 -46.28 -2.60
N GLU A 177 -11.61 -46.10 -3.93
CA GLU A 177 -10.46 -45.56 -4.65
C GLU A 177 -10.24 -44.07 -4.33
N LEU A 178 -11.32 -43.28 -4.17
CA LEU A 178 -11.25 -41.87 -3.79
C LEU A 178 -10.79 -41.68 -2.34
N ASP A 179 -11.23 -42.56 -1.45
CA ASP A 179 -10.79 -42.58 -0.05
C ASP A 179 -9.30 -42.93 0.05
N GLU A 180 -8.85 -43.96 -0.68
CA GLU A 180 -7.43 -44.31 -0.79
C GLU A 180 -6.59 -43.16 -1.37
N GLU A 181 -7.07 -42.47 -2.42
CA GLU A 181 -6.39 -41.31 -3.00
C GLU A 181 -6.33 -40.12 -2.00
N GLU A 182 -7.38 -39.88 -1.20
CA GLU A 182 -7.34 -38.87 -0.14
C GLU A 182 -6.36 -39.24 0.98
N GLU A 183 -6.34 -40.51 1.40
CA GLU A 183 -5.41 -40.99 2.42
C GLU A 183 -3.95 -40.89 1.97
N GLU A 184 -3.61 -41.36 0.77
CA GLU A 184 -2.27 -41.23 0.19
C GLU A 184 -1.85 -39.76 0.07
N PHE A 185 -2.76 -38.90 -0.39
CA PHE A 185 -2.51 -37.48 -0.52
C PHE A 185 -2.30 -36.81 0.85
N GLU A 186 -3.07 -37.20 1.87
CA GLU A 186 -2.89 -36.73 3.23
C GLU A 186 -1.58 -37.17 3.84
N GLU A 187 -1.13 -38.40 3.56
CA GLU A 187 0.15 -38.92 4.01
C GLU A 187 1.30 -38.13 3.37
N ALA A 188 1.25 -37.89 2.06
CA ALA A 188 2.22 -37.06 1.34
C ALA A 188 2.26 -35.62 1.86
N MET A 189 1.10 -35.01 2.13
CA MET A 189 1.04 -33.68 2.76
C MET A 189 1.60 -33.71 4.19
N SER A 190 1.36 -34.78 4.96
CA SER A 190 1.85 -34.94 6.32
C SER A 190 3.38 -35.05 6.36
N GLU A 191 3.96 -35.71 5.37
CA GLU A 191 5.41 -35.77 5.20
C GLU A 191 6.00 -34.40 4.83
N ALA A 192 5.38 -33.68 3.89
CA ALA A 192 5.89 -32.39 3.41
C ALA A 192 5.70 -31.23 4.41
N LEU A 193 4.51 -31.11 5.01
CA LEU A 193 4.10 -29.96 5.82
C LEU A 193 3.90 -30.30 7.30
N GLY A 194 4.04 -31.57 7.69
CA GLY A 194 3.73 -32.07 9.02
C GLY A 194 2.26 -32.46 9.20
N PRO A 195 1.94 -33.17 10.30
CA PRO A 195 0.58 -33.58 10.59
C PRO A 195 -0.32 -32.39 10.94
N ARG A 196 -1.62 -32.56 10.74
CA ARG A 196 -2.66 -31.62 11.22
C ARG A 196 -2.53 -31.40 12.72
N LEU A 197 -2.73 -30.17 13.17
CA LEU A 197 -2.63 -29.80 14.58
C LEU A 197 -3.70 -30.52 15.42
N THR A 198 -4.94 -30.59 14.92
CA THR A 198 -6.05 -31.33 15.55
C THR A 198 -5.72 -32.81 15.71
N ALA A 199 -5.25 -33.47 14.65
CA ALA A 199 -4.84 -34.87 14.69
C ALA A 199 -3.65 -35.11 15.65
N LYS A 200 -2.63 -34.23 15.61
CA LYS A 200 -1.47 -34.29 16.50
C LYS A 200 -1.85 -34.09 17.98
N LEU A 201 -2.85 -33.26 18.24
CA LEU A 201 -3.28 -32.91 19.59
C LEU A 201 -4.53 -33.67 20.07
N GLY A 202 -5.20 -34.47 19.24
CA GLY A 202 -6.34 -35.31 19.63
C GLY A 202 -7.54 -34.54 20.15
N PHE A 203 -8.05 -33.59 19.36
CA PHE A 203 -9.35 -32.95 19.60
C PHE A 203 -10.01 -32.62 18.26
N ASP A 204 -11.34 -32.50 18.28
CA ASP A 204 -12.13 -32.11 17.12
C ASP A 204 -13.14 -31.01 17.47
N ILE A 205 -13.72 -30.40 16.44
CA ILE A 205 -14.66 -29.28 16.55
C ILE A 205 -15.98 -29.71 15.94
N GLN A 206 -17.01 -29.79 16.78
CA GLN A 206 -18.35 -30.08 16.29
C GLN A 206 -18.98 -28.81 15.70
N ASP A 207 -19.58 -28.96 14.52
CA ASP A 207 -20.56 -28.02 14.02
C ASP A 207 -21.88 -28.32 14.72
N GLU A 208 -22.29 -27.47 15.64
CA GLU A 208 -23.66 -27.51 16.13
C GLU A 208 -24.58 -26.96 15.04
N VAL A 209 -25.59 -27.75 14.68
CA VAL A 209 -26.62 -27.39 13.70
C VAL A 209 -27.28 -26.08 14.16
N GLU A 210 -27.54 -25.18 13.21
CA GLU A 210 -28.14 -23.84 13.35
C GLU A 210 -29.16 -23.71 14.52
N GLU A 211 -28.66 -23.58 15.75
CA GLU A 211 -29.45 -23.05 16.85
C GLU A 211 -29.47 -21.52 16.71
N GLU A 212 -30.64 -20.91 16.93
CA GLU A 212 -30.79 -19.47 16.91
C GLU A 212 -29.82 -18.86 17.94
N ARG A 213 -28.77 -18.20 17.43
CA ARG A 213 -27.80 -17.50 18.28
C ARG A 213 -28.54 -16.45 19.11
N PRO A 214 -28.49 -16.51 20.44
CA PRO A 214 -29.09 -15.48 21.29
C PRO A 214 -28.38 -14.15 21.05
N ASP A 215 -29.16 -13.06 20.93
CA ASP A 215 -28.62 -11.70 20.72
C ASP A 215 -27.67 -11.27 21.85
N SER A 216 -27.87 -11.79 23.07
CA SER A 216 -27.06 -11.53 24.25
C SER A 216 -25.81 -12.41 24.38
N GLY A 217 -25.64 -13.41 23.51
CA GLY A 217 -24.65 -14.47 23.70
C GLY A 217 -25.08 -15.49 24.77
N TRP A 218 -24.33 -16.58 24.84
CA TRP A 218 -24.46 -17.65 25.83
C TRP A 218 -23.64 -17.33 27.08
N GLU A 219 -24.18 -17.66 28.25
CA GLU A 219 -23.45 -17.63 29.51
C GLU A 219 -22.50 -18.82 29.60
N VAL A 220 -21.30 -18.58 30.12
CA VAL A 220 -20.28 -19.63 30.30
C VAL A 220 -20.20 -20.08 31.74
N THR A 221 -19.95 -21.37 31.96
CA THR A 221 -19.65 -21.95 33.26
C THR A 221 -18.21 -22.44 33.32
N PRO A 222 -17.52 -22.33 34.48
CA PRO A 222 -16.20 -22.95 34.66
C PRO A 222 -16.27 -24.47 34.48
N GLY A 223 -15.35 -25.04 33.70
CA GLY A 223 -15.23 -26.48 33.53
C GLY A 223 -14.51 -27.18 34.70
N GLU A 224 -14.54 -28.52 34.71
CA GLU A 224 -14.06 -29.36 35.82
C GLU A 224 -12.57 -29.19 36.19
N SER A 225 -11.75 -28.67 35.26
CA SER A 225 -10.29 -28.74 35.35
C SER A 225 -9.63 -27.54 36.03
N ILE A 226 -10.39 -26.47 36.26
CA ILE A 226 -9.91 -25.26 36.91
C ILE A 226 -10.69 -25.09 38.20
N SER A 227 -9.98 -25.06 39.33
CA SER A 227 -10.63 -24.70 40.58
C SER A 227 -11.17 -23.29 40.45
N THR A 228 -12.39 -23.08 40.96
CA THR A 228 -13.07 -21.78 41.08
C THR A 228 -12.24 -20.69 41.78
N GLU A 229 -11.04 -21.01 42.27
CA GLU A 229 -10.06 -20.08 42.86
C GLU A 229 -9.08 -19.46 41.85
N THR A 230 -8.90 -20.06 40.66
CA THR A 230 -7.95 -19.58 39.64
C THR A 230 -8.61 -18.92 38.43
N LEU A 231 -9.88 -19.23 38.16
CA LEU A 231 -10.71 -18.44 37.24
C LEU A 231 -11.26 -17.21 37.96
N PRO A 232 -11.46 -16.08 37.25
CA PRO A 232 -12.08 -14.89 37.81
C PRO A 232 -13.56 -15.14 38.09
N LYS A 233 -14.14 -14.29 38.95
CA LYS A 233 -15.58 -14.34 39.27
C LYS A 233 -16.47 -13.92 38.11
N GLU A 234 -15.94 -13.10 37.22
CA GLU A 234 -16.61 -12.60 36.03
C GLU A 234 -16.02 -13.33 34.81
N LEU A 235 -16.89 -13.80 33.93
CA LEU A 235 -16.54 -14.64 32.79
C LEU A 235 -17.12 -14.01 31.53
N PRO A 236 -16.44 -14.15 30.38
CA PRO A 236 -16.88 -13.53 29.15
C PRO A 236 -18.16 -14.18 28.62
N LEU A 237 -19.01 -13.38 27.97
CA LEU A 237 -20.11 -13.90 27.16
C LEU A 237 -19.57 -14.62 25.92
N TRP A 238 -20.20 -15.73 25.57
CA TRP A 238 -19.84 -16.52 24.40
C TRP A 238 -20.80 -16.28 23.25
N TYR A 239 -20.30 -16.17 22.03
CA TYR A 239 -21.12 -15.88 20.86
C TYR A 239 -20.92 -16.88 19.71
N SER A 240 -19.95 -17.76 19.85
CA SER A 240 -19.72 -18.85 18.91
C SER A 240 -20.63 -20.04 19.22
N PRO A 241 -21.33 -20.60 18.22
CA PRO A 241 -22.09 -21.85 18.40
C PRO A 241 -21.17 -23.07 18.48
N TYR A 242 -19.86 -22.94 18.23
CA TYR A 242 -18.95 -24.08 18.15
C TYR A 242 -18.59 -24.64 19.51
N ARG A 243 -18.59 -25.98 19.59
CA ARG A 243 -18.24 -26.75 20.79
C ARG A 243 -17.10 -27.73 20.46
N PHE A 244 -16.24 -27.99 21.44
CA PHE A 244 -15.13 -28.94 21.28
C PHE A 244 -15.52 -30.33 21.75
N GLU A 245 -15.06 -31.33 20.99
CA GLU A 245 -15.07 -32.72 21.41
C GLU A 245 -13.63 -33.17 21.68
N THR A 246 -13.35 -33.57 22.91
CA THR A 246 -12.01 -33.99 23.31
C THR A 246 -11.94 -35.52 23.32
N SER A 247 -11.20 -36.08 22.36
CA SER A 247 -10.97 -37.53 22.30
C SER A 247 -9.77 -37.95 23.16
N ALA A 248 -8.89 -37.01 23.50
CA ALA A 248 -7.66 -37.28 24.25
C ALA A 248 -7.72 -36.77 25.71
N LYS A 249 -7.30 -37.64 26.65
CA LYS A 249 -7.23 -37.38 28.11
C LYS A 249 -6.39 -36.17 28.59
N PRO A 250 -5.39 -35.62 27.88
CA PRO A 250 -4.63 -34.47 28.41
C PRO A 250 -5.34 -33.13 28.24
N TRP A 251 -6.46 -33.07 27.51
CA TRP A 251 -7.27 -31.86 27.43
C TRP A 251 -8.04 -31.63 28.72
N ARG A 252 -8.11 -30.36 29.11
CA ARG A 252 -8.75 -29.84 30.31
C ARG A 252 -9.77 -28.80 29.88
N THR A 253 -11.02 -28.99 30.26
CA THR A 253 -12.08 -28.02 29.95
C THR A 253 -12.00 -26.84 30.92
N VAL A 254 -11.86 -25.65 30.36
CA VAL A 254 -11.71 -24.39 31.09
C VAL A 254 -13.07 -23.70 31.23
N LEU A 255 -13.77 -23.55 30.11
CA LEU A 255 -15.11 -22.95 30.05
C LEU A 255 -16.03 -23.87 29.25
N GLU A 256 -17.29 -23.89 29.67
CA GLU A 256 -18.37 -24.66 29.06
C GLU A 256 -19.56 -23.75 28.78
N VAL A 257 -20.30 -24.09 27.73
CA VAL A 257 -21.63 -23.56 27.46
C VAL A 257 -22.55 -24.76 27.30
N ASP A 258 -23.62 -24.82 28.08
CA ASP A 258 -24.57 -25.95 28.09
C ASP A 258 -23.87 -27.30 28.29
N GLU A 259 -22.95 -27.38 29.26
CA GLU A 259 -22.13 -28.57 29.58
C GLU A 259 -21.18 -29.02 28.44
N LYS A 260 -21.04 -28.22 27.38
CA LYS A 260 -20.16 -28.51 26.25
C LYS A 260 -18.92 -27.60 26.28
N PRO A 261 -17.70 -28.14 26.09
CA PRO A 261 -16.46 -27.35 26.14
C PRO A 261 -16.40 -26.26 25.06
N VAL A 262 -16.09 -25.03 25.46
CA VAL A 262 -15.85 -23.89 24.55
C VAL A 262 -14.45 -23.29 24.67
N VAL A 263 -13.77 -23.54 25.79
CA VAL A 263 -12.34 -23.25 25.96
C VAL A 263 -11.69 -24.49 26.55
N ILE A 264 -10.65 -24.96 25.88
CA ILE A 264 -9.88 -26.14 26.29
C ILE A 264 -8.40 -25.78 26.43
N GLU A 265 -7.76 -26.32 27.46
CA GLU A 265 -6.33 -26.17 27.71
C GLU A 265 -5.67 -27.56 27.70
N ARG A 266 -4.46 -27.65 27.15
CA ARG A 266 -3.63 -28.85 27.25
C ARG A 266 -2.20 -28.48 27.65
N PRO A 267 -1.65 -29.09 28.71
CA PRO A 267 -0.22 -28.98 29.00
C PRO A 267 0.59 -29.67 27.89
N PHE A 268 1.64 -28.99 27.43
CA PHE A 268 2.51 -29.49 26.36
C PHE A 268 3.97 -29.18 26.67
N GLY A 269 4.75 -30.19 27.05
CA GLY A 269 6.08 -29.98 27.60
C GLY A 269 6.01 -29.22 28.93
N LYS A 270 6.72 -28.09 29.03
CA LYS A 270 6.65 -27.18 30.19
C LYS A 270 5.61 -26.06 30.02
N GLY A 271 5.07 -25.90 28.81
CA GLY A 271 4.09 -24.86 28.49
C GLY A 271 2.68 -25.41 28.35
N ALA A 272 1.82 -24.62 27.70
CA ALA A 272 0.41 -24.97 27.51
C ALA A 272 -0.12 -24.45 26.17
N ILE A 273 -1.12 -25.16 25.64
CA ILE A 273 -1.88 -24.77 24.46
C ILE A 273 -3.33 -24.52 24.92
N VAL A 274 -3.86 -23.35 24.59
CA VAL A 274 -5.25 -22.97 24.84
C VAL A 274 -5.94 -22.77 23.51
N VAL A 275 -7.12 -23.37 23.37
CA VAL A 275 -7.97 -23.20 22.19
C VAL A 275 -9.33 -22.70 22.67
N ALA A 276 -9.79 -21.62 22.07
CA ALA A 276 -11.08 -21.00 22.31
C ALA A 276 -11.91 -21.03 21.02
N SER A 277 -13.16 -21.48 21.11
CA SER A 277 -14.05 -21.57 19.94
C SER A 277 -14.60 -20.21 19.47
N ASP A 278 -14.32 -19.13 20.21
CA ASP A 278 -14.69 -17.75 19.92
C ASP A 278 -13.49 -16.80 20.07
N SER A 279 -13.58 -15.63 19.45
CA SER A 279 -12.63 -14.51 19.56
C SER A 279 -13.33 -13.22 20.03
N PHE A 280 -14.66 -13.18 20.12
CA PHE A 280 -15.41 -11.98 20.48
C PHE A 280 -14.92 -11.33 21.78
N PHE A 281 -14.64 -12.12 22.81
CA PHE A 281 -14.16 -11.63 24.11
C PHE A 281 -12.81 -10.88 24.06
N LEU A 282 -12.07 -10.96 22.94
CA LEU A 282 -10.82 -10.24 22.70
C LEU A 282 -11.03 -8.95 21.89
N SER A 283 -12.23 -8.75 21.32
CA SER A 283 -12.54 -7.60 20.46
C SER A 283 -12.62 -6.28 21.23
N ASN A 284 -12.38 -5.19 20.52
CA ASN A 284 -12.55 -3.84 21.04
C ASN A 284 -14.00 -3.60 21.52
N GLU A 285 -14.98 -4.18 20.83
CA GLU A 285 -16.40 -4.14 21.22
C GLU A 285 -16.62 -4.78 22.59
N ALA A 286 -16.16 -6.02 22.78
CA ALA A 286 -16.30 -6.73 24.06
C ALA A 286 -15.61 -5.97 25.20
N LEU A 287 -14.38 -5.49 24.97
CA LEU A 287 -13.64 -4.70 25.95
C LEU A 287 -14.32 -3.37 26.30
N HIS A 288 -15.08 -2.79 25.38
CA HIS A 288 -15.84 -1.56 25.62
C HIS A 288 -17.06 -1.80 26.52
N PHE A 289 -17.80 -2.89 26.31
CA PHE A 289 -19.02 -3.20 27.05
C PHE A 289 -18.78 -3.83 28.42
N GLY A 290 -17.70 -4.61 28.56
CA GLY A 290 -17.36 -5.31 29.78
C GLY A 290 -16.10 -6.12 29.57
N ALA A 291 -14.94 -5.50 29.81
CA ALA A 291 -13.69 -6.23 29.82
C ALA A 291 -13.68 -7.20 31.01
N GLU A 292 -13.09 -8.39 30.79
CA GLU A 292 -12.94 -9.43 31.81
C GLU A 292 -11.46 -9.64 32.14
N PRO A 293 -10.80 -8.74 32.92
CA PRO A 293 -9.34 -8.70 33.03
C PRO A 293 -8.75 -9.99 33.58
N GLY A 294 -9.44 -10.63 34.52
CA GLY A 294 -8.94 -11.87 35.09
C GLY A 294 -8.85 -12.99 34.06
N PHE A 295 -9.82 -13.09 33.15
CA PHE A 295 -9.84 -14.15 32.14
C PHE A 295 -8.79 -13.86 31.07
N LEU A 296 -8.64 -12.59 30.68
CA LEU A 296 -7.59 -12.13 29.78
C LEU A 296 -6.20 -12.40 30.37
N LEU A 297 -5.96 -12.15 31.66
CA LEU A 297 -4.68 -12.45 32.32
C LEU A 297 -4.42 -13.95 32.43
N TRP A 298 -5.45 -14.75 32.74
CA TRP A 298 -5.37 -16.21 32.71
C TRP A 298 -4.99 -16.71 31.30
N LEU A 299 -5.55 -16.10 30.26
CA LEU A 299 -5.26 -16.44 28.87
C LEU A 299 -3.77 -16.26 28.56
N LEU A 300 -3.15 -15.20 29.08
CA LEU A 300 -1.71 -14.95 28.92
C LEU A 300 -0.83 -15.93 29.73
N GLY A 301 -1.38 -16.57 30.76
CA GLY A 301 -0.69 -17.58 31.58
C GLY A 301 0.57 -17.08 32.29
N GLY A 302 0.57 -15.80 32.68
CA GLY A 302 1.67 -15.17 33.42
C GLY A 302 2.94 -14.93 32.59
N LYS A 303 2.84 -14.96 31.26
CA LYS A 303 3.96 -14.72 30.34
C LYS A 303 4.27 -13.23 30.20
N THR A 304 5.56 -12.91 30.08
CA THR A 304 6.02 -11.51 29.97
C THR A 304 6.13 -11.04 28.52
N GLU A 305 6.33 -11.95 27.58
CA GLU A 305 6.47 -11.63 26.16
C GLU A 305 5.18 -12.01 25.42
N ILE A 306 4.37 -11.02 25.02
CA ILE A 306 3.10 -11.26 24.32
C ILE A 306 3.26 -10.94 22.84
N VAL A 307 2.92 -11.92 21.99
CA VAL A 307 3.06 -11.81 20.53
C VAL A 307 1.70 -11.96 19.88
N PHE A 308 1.19 -10.90 19.27
CA PHE A 308 0.01 -10.95 18.41
C PHE A 308 0.42 -11.34 17.01
N ASP A 309 -0.01 -12.51 16.53
CA ASP A 309 0.26 -12.89 15.15
C ASP A 309 -0.72 -12.22 14.18
N GLU A 310 -0.18 -11.46 13.24
CA GLU A 310 -0.93 -10.82 12.15
C GLU A 310 -0.76 -11.58 10.84
N THR A 311 0.06 -12.63 10.79
CA THR A 311 0.24 -13.43 9.58
C THR A 311 -0.97 -14.29 9.29
N ILE A 312 -1.71 -14.74 10.30
CA ILE A 312 -3.02 -15.40 10.16
C ILE A 312 -4.06 -14.55 9.43
N HIS A 313 -3.90 -13.23 9.48
CA HIS A 313 -4.75 -12.22 8.84
C HIS A 313 -4.31 -11.88 7.40
N GLY A 314 -3.30 -12.58 6.87
CA GLY A 314 -2.68 -12.25 5.59
C GLY A 314 -1.81 -10.99 5.62
N THR A 315 -1.67 -10.36 6.79
CA THR A 315 -0.79 -9.20 6.99
C THR A 315 0.64 -9.71 7.13
N GLN A 316 1.31 -9.84 5.99
CA GLN A 316 2.74 -10.09 5.96
C GLN A 316 3.51 -8.83 5.61
N GLU A 317 4.78 -8.83 5.95
CA GLU A 317 5.77 -7.87 5.48
C GLU A 317 5.96 -8.00 3.95
N THR A 318 4.94 -7.63 3.16
CA THR A 318 5.06 -7.54 1.70
C THR A 318 5.99 -6.38 1.39
N GLY A 319 7.28 -6.71 1.24
CA GLY A 319 8.36 -5.76 1.15
C GLY A 319 8.09 -4.58 0.22
N GLY A 320 8.33 -3.38 0.75
CA GLY A 320 8.51 -2.11 0.04
C GLY A 320 7.36 -1.62 -0.85
N ALA A 321 7.13 -0.30 -0.87
CA ALA A 321 6.19 0.35 -1.79
C ALA A 321 6.29 -0.11 -3.26
N MET A 322 7.46 -0.61 -3.68
CA MET A 322 7.72 -1.17 -5.01
C MET A 322 6.83 -2.36 -5.39
N LYS A 323 6.43 -3.22 -4.43
CA LYS A 323 5.56 -4.38 -4.71
C LYS A 323 4.11 -3.95 -4.93
N LEU A 324 3.65 -2.93 -4.19
CA LEU A 324 2.35 -2.27 -4.41
C LEU A 324 2.27 -1.60 -5.80
N ILE A 325 3.32 -0.86 -6.19
CA ILE A 325 3.41 -0.21 -7.51
C ILE A 325 3.32 -1.24 -8.66
N ARG A 326 3.86 -2.44 -8.45
CA ARG A 326 3.77 -3.54 -9.41
C ARG A 326 2.36 -4.14 -9.44
N ARG A 327 1.76 -4.40 -8.28
CA ARG A 327 0.42 -5.02 -8.13
C ARG A 327 -0.69 -4.16 -8.74
N TYR A 328 -0.70 -2.85 -8.46
CA TYR A 328 -1.72 -1.93 -8.99
C TYR A 328 -1.40 -1.40 -10.40
N ARG A 329 -0.38 -1.94 -11.07
CA ARG A 329 0.12 -1.47 -12.37
C ARG A 329 0.44 0.03 -12.43
N LEU A 330 0.68 0.66 -11.28
CA LEU A 330 0.99 2.10 -11.16
C LEU A 330 2.31 2.48 -11.82
N HIS A 331 3.16 1.50 -12.15
CA HIS A 331 4.35 1.72 -12.97
C HIS A 331 4.00 2.39 -14.31
N GLY A 332 2.88 2.03 -14.95
CA GLY A 332 2.45 2.67 -16.21
C GLY A 332 2.17 4.16 -16.04
N PHE A 333 1.49 4.55 -14.96
CA PHE A 333 1.22 5.94 -14.62
C PHE A 333 2.50 6.72 -14.30
N LEU A 334 3.40 6.14 -13.49
CA LEU A 334 4.70 6.73 -13.16
C LEU A 334 5.59 6.90 -14.40
N PHE A 335 5.67 5.89 -15.27
CA PHE A 335 6.38 6.00 -16.54
C PHE A 335 5.75 7.05 -17.45
N GLY A 336 4.42 7.13 -17.51
CA GLY A 336 3.71 8.17 -18.26
C GLY A 336 4.02 9.58 -17.76
N LEU A 337 4.03 9.77 -16.44
CA LEU A 337 4.38 11.04 -15.80
C LEU A 337 5.86 11.40 -16.06
N MET A 338 6.77 10.44 -15.92
CA MET A 338 8.19 10.65 -16.17
C MET A 338 8.46 10.96 -17.66
N ALA A 339 7.81 10.26 -18.57
CA ALA A 339 7.88 10.54 -20.01
C ALA A 339 7.30 11.93 -20.33
N PHE A 340 6.18 12.31 -19.69
CA PHE A 340 5.62 13.64 -19.84
C PHE A 340 6.58 14.73 -19.35
N VAL A 341 7.21 14.55 -18.19
CA VAL A 341 8.22 15.47 -17.65
C VAL A 341 9.45 15.53 -18.55
N ALA A 342 9.91 14.39 -19.07
CA ALA A 342 11.04 14.31 -19.99
C ALA A 342 10.74 15.02 -21.33
N LEU A 343 9.57 14.78 -21.93
CA LEU A 343 9.12 15.45 -23.14
C LEU A 343 8.93 16.96 -22.92
N TRP A 344 8.43 17.34 -21.74
CA TRP A 344 8.30 18.74 -21.37
C TRP A 344 9.67 19.42 -21.19
N ALA A 345 10.61 18.76 -20.53
CA ALA A 345 11.98 19.23 -20.38
C ALA A 345 12.68 19.32 -21.73
N TRP A 346 12.51 18.32 -22.60
CA TRP A 346 13.07 18.29 -23.95
C TRP A 346 12.50 19.40 -24.84
N ARG A 347 11.18 19.60 -24.82
CA ARG A 347 10.52 20.73 -25.49
C ARG A 347 11.00 22.07 -24.94
N SER A 348 11.31 22.14 -23.65
CA SER A 348 11.84 23.35 -23.01
C SER A 348 13.33 23.59 -23.29
N ALA A 349 14.09 22.54 -23.60
CA ALA A 349 15.52 22.59 -23.86
C ALA A 349 15.88 22.83 -25.34
N SER A 350 14.90 22.78 -26.25
CA SER A 350 15.11 22.96 -27.69
C SER A 350 14.63 24.34 -28.18
N PRO A 351 15.39 25.44 -27.98
CA PRO A 351 15.11 26.68 -28.68
C PRO A 351 15.55 26.51 -30.14
N LEU A 352 14.58 26.32 -31.04
CA LEU A 352 14.78 26.22 -32.49
C LEU A 352 15.21 27.55 -33.16
N SER A 353 15.63 28.54 -32.40
CA SER A 353 16.15 29.81 -32.89
C SER A 353 17.29 30.27 -31.98
N PRO A 354 18.50 30.59 -32.52
CA PRO A 354 19.52 31.27 -31.74
C PRO A 354 18.92 32.59 -31.25
N GLY A 355 18.75 32.73 -29.93
CA GLY A 355 18.25 33.96 -29.35
C GLY A 355 19.16 35.11 -29.75
N SER A 356 18.63 36.08 -30.49
CA SER A 356 19.32 37.34 -30.71
C SER A 356 19.53 37.99 -29.34
N GLU A 357 20.75 38.46 -29.06
CA GLU A 357 21.13 39.15 -27.80
C GLU A 357 20.18 40.31 -27.42
N ALA A 358 19.37 40.79 -28.37
CA ALA A 358 18.33 41.79 -28.16
C ALA A 358 17.21 41.33 -27.21
N LEU A 359 16.90 40.02 -27.16
CA LEU A 359 15.86 39.47 -26.29
C LEU A 359 16.32 39.39 -24.81
N GLU A 360 17.63 39.26 -24.58
CA GLU A 360 18.21 39.19 -23.24
C GLU A 360 18.32 40.56 -22.55
N ARG A 361 18.42 41.64 -23.34
CA ARG A 361 18.50 43.02 -22.80
C ARG A 361 17.15 43.65 -22.46
N GLY A 362 16.05 42.89 -22.50
CA GLY A 362 14.75 43.34 -21.98
C GLY A 362 14.12 44.52 -22.74
N LEU A 363 14.46 44.71 -24.02
CA LEU A 363 13.94 45.81 -24.84
C LEU A 363 12.58 45.52 -25.49
N ILE A 364 12.00 44.33 -25.29
CA ILE A 364 10.68 43.96 -25.83
C ILE A 364 9.90 43.19 -24.77
N ASP A 365 8.69 43.67 -24.43
CA ASP A 365 7.83 43.06 -23.41
C ASP A 365 7.22 41.74 -23.90
N GLY A 366 7.15 40.77 -22.99
CA GLY A 366 6.83 39.37 -23.25
C GLY A 366 5.35 39.05 -23.43
N ARG A 367 4.55 40.01 -23.92
CA ARG A 367 3.19 39.76 -24.39
C ARG A 367 3.21 39.82 -25.90
N GLY A 368 3.05 38.65 -26.52
CA GLY A 368 2.71 38.52 -27.93
C GLY A 368 1.33 39.13 -28.19
N VAL A 369 1.26 40.45 -28.22
CA VAL A 369 0.24 41.18 -28.95
C VAL A 369 0.89 41.48 -30.29
N VAL A 370 0.43 40.78 -31.33
CA VAL A 370 0.62 41.22 -32.71
C VAL A 370 -0.24 42.47 -32.86
N ALA A 371 0.23 43.61 -32.34
CA ALA A 371 -0.31 44.93 -32.63
C ALA A 371 0.52 45.47 -33.79
N GLY A 372 -0.15 45.76 -34.90
CA GLY A 372 0.45 46.05 -36.22
C GLY A 372 1.77 46.79 -36.15
N GLU A 373 2.84 46.08 -36.52
CA GLU A 373 4.13 46.68 -36.77
C GLU A 373 4.00 47.50 -38.06
N ASP A 374 4.09 48.81 -37.91
CA ASP A 374 4.04 49.77 -39.00
C ASP A 374 5.14 49.42 -40.01
N THR A 375 4.85 49.51 -41.31
CA THR A 375 5.75 49.07 -42.42
C THR A 375 7.17 49.66 -42.32
N GLY A 376 7.34 50.73 -41.52
CA GLY A 376 8.61 51.35 -41.18
C GLY A 376 9.59 50.48 -40.38
N ASP A 377 9.16 49.64 -39.44
CA ASP A 377 10.07 48.91 -38.55
C ASP A 377 10.82 47.78 -39.26
N GLY A 378 10.15 47.11 -40.20
CA GLY A 378 10.77 46.16 -41.12
C GLY A 378 11.84 46.82 -42.00
N PHE A 379 11.56 48.02 -42.52
CA PHE A 379 12.51 48.78 -43.32
C PHE A 379 13.70 49.26 -42.48
N ILE A 380 13.47 49.71 -41.24
CA ILE A 380 14.54 50.11 -40.31
C ILE A 380 15.47 48.94 -40.01
N ASN A 381 14.95 47.74 -39.81
CA ASN A 381 15.78 46.55 -39.58
C ASN A 381 16.57 46.12 -40.81
N LEU A 382 15.99 46.21 -42.01
CA LEU A 382 16.71 45.97 -43.26
C LEU A 382 17.82 47.01 -43.49
N LEU A 383 17.54 48.29 -43.21
CA LEU A 383 18.53 49.37 -43.28
C LEU A 383 19.67 49.20 -42.28
N ARG A 384 19.38 48.76 -41.05
CA ARG A 384 20.41 48.46 -40.04
C ARG A 384 21.31 47.29 -40.45
N ARG A 385 20.78 46.34 -41.24
CA ARG A 385 21.56 45.20 -41.76
C ARG A 385 22.42 45.60 -42.97
N SER A 386 21.92 46.48 -43.84
CA SER A 386 22.61 46.84 -45.08
C SER A 386 23.58 48.02 -44.92
N VAL A 387 23.30 48.96 -44.01
CA VAL A 387 24.13 50.15 -43.79
C VAL A 387 24.79 50.07 -42.41
N THR A 388 26.11 49.83 -42.41
CA THR A 388 26.90 49.87 -41.17
C THR A 388 26.91 51.28 -40.57
N SER A 389 26.94 51.39 -39.25
CA SER A 389 26.91 52.68 -38.53
C SER A 389 28.02 53.65 -38.95
N LYS A 390 29.19 53.13 -39.33
CA LYS A 390 30.32 53.92 -39.86
C LYS A 390 30.04 54.55 -41.23
N ALA A 391 29.23 53.88 -42.06
CA ALA A 391 28.91 54.34 -43.41
C ALA A 391 27.67 55.25 -43.47
N LEU A 392 26.89 55.34 -42.38
CA LEU A 392 25.59 55.99 -42.38
C LEU A 392 25.64 57.47 -42.79
N LEU A 393 26.52 58.28 -42.16
CA LEU A 393 26.62 59.70 -42.46
C LEU A 393 27.04 59.95 -43.91
N ARG A 394 28.00 59.17 -44.41
CA ARG A 394 28.48 59.24 -45.79
C ARG A 394 27.38 58.89 -46.79
N GLN A 395 26.62 57.83 -46.51
CA GLN A 395 25.51 57.40 -47.36
C GLN A 395 24.36 58.42 -47.36
N CYS A 396 24.05 59.04 -46.22
CA CYS A 396 23.08 60.13 -46.14
C CYS A 396 23.54 61.33 -46.98
N LEU A 397 24.81 61.74 -46.88
CA LEU A 397 25.37 62.84 -47.67
C LEU A 397 25.42 62.54 -49.17
N SER A 398 25.81 61.33 -49.57
CA SER A 398 25.83 60.96 -50.99
C SER A 398 24.42 60.95 -51.58
N THR A 399 23.45 60.40 -50.84
CA THR A 399 22.05 60.34 -51.27
C THR A 399 21.46 61.74 -51.37
N TRP A 400 21.75 62.62 -50.40
CA TRP A 400 21.34 64.02 -50.44
C TRP A 400 21.98 64.80 -51.59
N LYS A 401 23.28 64.63 -51.85
CA LYS A 401 23.95 65.25 -53.02
C LYS A 401 23.35 64.79 -54.35
N THR A 402 22.85 63.55 -54.40
CA THR A 402 22.24 62.97 -55.59
C THR A 402 20.79 63.45 -55.77
N SER A 403 20.07 63.68 -54.67
CA SER A 403 18.65 64.07 -54.69
C SER A 403 18.42 65.59 -54.71
N THR A 404 19.44 66.41 -54.49
CA THR A 404 19.30 67.86 -54.49
C THR A 404 19.72 68.49 -55.82
N HIS A 405 18.85 69.33 -56.37
CA HIS A 405 19.10 70.13 -57.58
C HIS A 405 19.76 71.50 -57.29
N THR A 406 20.14 71.77 -56.04
CA THR A 406 20.66 73.08 -55.60
C THR A 406 22.18 73.04 -55.52
N SER A 407 22.87 73.99 -56.16
CA SER A 407 24.33 74.12 -56.07
C SER A 407 24.75 74.63 -54.68
N LEU A 408 25.60 73.88 -53.99
CA LEU A 408 26.27 74.32 -52.76
C LEU A 408 27.20 75.51 -53.04
N THR A 409 27.28 76.46 -52.11
CA THR A 409 28.34 77.48 -52.15
C THR A 409 29.67 76.84 -51.74
N GLY A 410 30.80 77.26 -52.33
CA GLY A 410 32.11 76.63 -52.08
C GLY A 410 32.54 76.60 -50.59
N ASP A 411 32.10 77.56 -49.79
CA ASP A 411 32.35 77.58 -48.33
C ASP A 411 31.53 76.52 -47.57
N GLN A 412 30.30 76.24 -48.01
CA GLN A 412 29.46 75.20 -47.40
C GLN A 412 29.99 73.80 -47.71
N GLU A 413 30.45 73.56 -48.93
CA GLU A 413 31.03 72.27 -49.31
C GLU A 413 32.31 71.97 -48.51
N LYS A 414 33.15 72.98 -48.29
CA LYS A 414 34.35 72.85 -47.46
C LYS A 414 34.01 72.51 -46.00
N LYS A 415 33.05 73.22 -45.38
CA LYS A 415 32.61 72.98 -44.00
C LYS A 415 31.98 71.60 -43.81
N ILE A 416 31.15 71.16 -44.75
CA ILE A 416 30.55 69.81 -44.71
C ILE A 416 31.64 68.73 -44.86
N GLY A 417 32.63 68.96 -45.72
CA GLY A 417 33.81 68.09 -45.87
C GLY A 417 34.60 67.96 -44.56
N GLU A 418 34.88 69.07 -43.89
CA GLU A 418 35.58 69.10 -42.60
C GLU A 418 34.82 68.31 -41.51
N ILE A 419 33.50 68.48 -41.40
CA ILE A 419 32.65 67.75 -40.44
C ILE A 419 32.68 66.24 -40.73
N SER A 420 32.57 65.84 -42.00
CA SER A 420 32.61 64.42 -42.39
C SER A 420 33.99 63.80 -42.10
N THR A 421 35.09 64.49 -42.41
CA THR A 421 36.44 63.99 -42.12
C THR A 421 36.71 63.87 -40.62
N ARG A 422 36.19 64.80 -39.81
CA ARG A 422 36.30 64.76 -38.35
C ARG A 422 35.55 63.56 -37.77
N HIS A 423 34.32 63.31 -38.23
CA HIS A 423 33.55 62.14 -37.85
C HIS A 423 34.25 60.82 -38.26
N ASP A 424 34.77 60.74 -39.48
CA ASP A 424 35.44 59.53 -39.98
C ASP A 424 36.76 59.22 -39.24
N SER A 425 37.40 60.24 -38.66
CA SER A 425 38.65 60.10 -37.90
C SER A 425 38.45 59.48 -36.50
N ASP A 426 37.39 59.85 -35.78
CA ASP A 426 37.05 59.28 -34.47
C ASP A 426 35.52 59.24 -34.25
N PRO A 427 34.86 58.16 -34.72
CA PRO A 427 33.40 58.01 -34.62
C PRO A 427 32.88 57.83 -33.19
N LYS A 428 33.75 57.51 -32.22
CA LYS A 428 33.36 57.33 -30.82
C LYS A 428 33.31 58.66 -30.08
N LYS A 429 34.23 59.57 -30.40
CA LYS A 429 34.29 60.91 -29.79
C LYS A 429 33.36 61.91 -30.48
N PHE A 430 33.19 61.79 -31.79
CA PHE A 430 32.29 62.63 -32.59
C PHE A 430 31.14 61.77 -33.13
N GLY A 431 30.00 61.79 -32.43
CA GLY A 431 28.88 60.91 -32.75
C GLY A 431 28.20 61.23 -34.08
N VAL A 432 27.68 60.20 -34.75
CA VAL A 432 26.96 60.31 -36.04
C VAL A 432 25.81 61.32 -35.99
N VAL A 433 25.06 61.35 -34.89
CA VAL A 433 23.90 62.24 -34.71
C VAL A 433 24.34 63.69 -34.56
N GLU A 434 25.44 63.95 -33.87
CA GLU A 434 25.99 65.29 -33.68
C GLU A 434 26.54 65.84 -35.00
N ALA A 435 27.32 65.03 -35.72
CA ALA A 435 27.82 65.37 -37.05
C ALA A 435 26.67 65.65 -38.05
N TYR A 436 25.61 64.83 -38.03
CA TYR A 436 24.42 65.04 -38.87
C TYR A 436 23.71 66.37 -38.54
N ARG A 437 23.53 66.70 -37.25
CA ARG A 437 22.94 67.99 -36.84
C ARG A 437 23.78 69.18 -37.31
N GLN A 438 25.10 69.12 -37.16
CA GLN A 438 26.00 70.18 -37.62
C GLN A 438 25.94 70.37 -39.15
N VAL A 439 25.83 69.26 -39.91
CA VAL A 439 25.59 69.32 -41.36
C VAL A 439 24.25 70.00 -41.67
N CYS A 440 23.16 69.62 -41.00
CA CYS A 440 21.85 70.25 -41.19
C CYS A 440 21.84 71.74 -40.83
N GLU A 441 22.55 72.16 -39.78
CA GLU A 441 22.70 73.56 -39.40
C GLU A 441 23.50 74.36 -40.45
N THR A 442 24.56 73.77 -40.99
CA THR A 442 25.37 74.38 -42.06
C THR A 442 24.55 74.58 -43.34
N LEU A 443 23.63 73.63 -43.62
CA LEU A 443 22.70 73.73 -44.75
C LEU A 443 21.52 74.68 -44.49
N ARG A 444 21.16 74.93 -43.23
CA ARG A 444 20.10 75.89 -42.84
C ARG A 444 20.55 77.34 -42.80
N LYS A 445 21.82 77.61 -42.48
CA LYS A 445 22.41 78.95 -42.54
C LYS A 445 22.60 79.34 -44.01
N ARG A 446 21.59 80.01 -44.56
CA ARG A 446 21.67 80.72 -45.86
C ARG A 446 22.30 82.09 -45.68
#